data_AF-A0A6M8VC41-F1
#
_entry.id   AF-A0A6M8VC41-F1
#
_cell.length_a   1.000
_cell.length_b   1.000
_cell.length_c   1.000
_cell.angle_alpha   90.00
_cell.angle_beta   90.00
_cell.angle_gamma   90.00
#
_symmetry.space_group_name_H-M   'P 1'
#
loop_
_entity.id
_entity.type
_entity.pdbx_description
1 polymer ?
#
loop_
_entity_poly.entity_id
_entity_poly.type
_entity_poly.pdbx_seq_one_letter_code
_entity_poly.pdbx_strand_id
1 'polypeptide(L)' 'MDEIKLKELLGSKCERLGIFEGDENKGELEAGQGDGLINDIPTVKELFERLIEEIKTSEKKISAIS' A
#
# COMPACT_ATOMS: atom_id res chain seq x y z
N MET A 1 3.35 -24.60 -14.57
CA MET A 1 2.59 -24.59 -13.31
C MET A 1 1.17 -25.03 -13.61
N ASP A 2 0.59 -25.88 -12.77
CA ASP A 2 -0.75 -26.43 -12.94
C ASP A 2 -1.77 -25.47 -12.32
N GLU A 3 -2.73 -24.97 -13.11
CA GLU A 3 -3.75 -23.99 -12.70
C GLU A 3 -4.57 -24.47 -11.50
N ILE A 4 -4.84 -25.77 -11.43
CA ILE A 4 -5.65 -26.38 -10.36
C ILE A 4 -4.92 -26.23 -9.02
N LYS A 5 -3.62 -26.51 -9.01
CA LYS A 5 -2.79 -26.36 -7.80
C LYS A 5 -2.66 -24.91 -7.35
N LEU A 6 -2.65 -23.96 -8.28
CA LEU A 6 -2.62 -22.53 -7.96
C LEU A 6 -3.93 -22.08 -7.29
N LYS A 7 -5.08 -22.55 -7.78
CA LYS A 7 -6.39 -22.27 -7.16
C LYS A 7 -6.52 -22.89 -5.77
N GLU A 8 -6.02 -24.10 -5.57
CA GLU A 8 -5.98 -24.74 -4.25
C GLU A 8 -5.07 -23.99 -3.27
N LEU A 9 -3.91 -23.50 -3.74
CA LEU A 9 -2.96 -22.74 -2.94
C LEU A 9 -3.46 -21.34 -2.56
N LEU A 10 -4.16 -20.66 -3.48
CA LEU A 10 -4.79 -19.36 -3.24
C LEU A 10 -5.82 -19.44 -2.10
N GLY A 11 -6.47 -20.60 -1.95
CA GLY A 11 -7.45 -20.83 -0.91
C GLY A 11 -8.63 -19.85 -1.02
N SER A 12 -9.32 -19.61 0.09
CA SER A 12 -10.37 -18.59 0.17
C SER A 12 -10.25 -17.88 1.50
N LYS A 13 -10.51 -16.56 1.51
CA LYS A 13 -10.46 -15.70 2.71
C LYS A 13 -9.04 -15.41 3.25
N CYS A 14 -7.99 -15.70 2.49
CA CYS A 14 -6.62 -15.43 2.89
C CYS A 14 -6.38 -13.94 3.12
N GLU A 15 -6.93 -13.08 2.26
CA GLU A 15 -6.92 -11.61 2.41
C GLU A 15 -7.58 -11.14 3.71
N ARG A 16 -8.68 -11.77 4.15
CA ARG A 16 -9.27 -11.47 5.47
C ARG A 16 -8.35 -11.90 6.61
N LEU A 17 -7.79 -13.10 6.53
CA LEU A 17 -6.87 -13.63 7.54
C LEU A 17 -5.64 -12.72 7.72
N GLY A 18 -5.08 -12.21 6.62
CA GLY A 18 -3.96 -11.26 6.66
C GLY A 18 -4.38 -9.87 7.13
N ILE A 19 -5.31 -9.24 6.41
CA ILE A 19 -5.64 -7.81 6.59
C ILE A 19 -6.43 -7.54 7.87
N PHE A 20 -7.42 -8.38 8.20
CA PHE A 20 -8.28 -8.18 9.36
C PHE A 20 -7.82 -8.93 10.60
N GLU A 21 -7.29 -10.14 10.44
CA GLU A 21 -6.96 -11.03 11.56
C GLU A 21 -5.46 -11.01 11.90
N GLY A 22 -4.61 -10.42 11.05
CA GLY A 22 -3.19 -10.20 11.31
C GLY A 22 -2.33 -11.47 11.19
N ASP A 23 -2.81 -12.52 10.52
CA ASP A 23 -2.03 -13.74 10.31
C ASP A 23 -1.05 -13.57 9.14
N GLU A 24 0.18 -13.18 9.45
CA GLU A 24 1.27 -13.00 8.48
C GLU A 24 1.80 -14.31 7.85
N ASN A 25 1.42 -15.48 8.40
CA ASN A 25 1.94 -16.78 7.95
C ASN A 25 0.97 -17.48 7.01
N LYS A 26 -0.34 -17.33 7.23
CA LYS A 26 -1.40 -17.99 6.44
C LYS A 26 -2.30 -17.02 5.70
N GLY A 27 -2.25 -15.74 6.06
CA GLY A 27 -3.01 -14.69 5.40
C GLY A 27 -2.27 -14.07 4.23
N GLU A 28 -3.03 -13.46 3.32
CA GLU A 28 -2.49 -12.60 2.27
C GLU A 28 -2.47 -11.15 2.77
N LEU A 29 -1.27 -10.57 2.79
CA LEU A 29 -1.04 -9.16 3.13
C LEU A 29 -0.86 -8.39 1.81
N GLU A 30 -1.95 -7.82 1.31
CA GLU A 30 -1.93 -7.00 0.11
C GLU A 30 -1.20 -5.67 0.38
N ALA A 31 -0.07 -5.47 -0.28
CA ALA A 31 0.80 -4.33 -0.10
C ALA A 31 1.40 -3.91 -1.46
N GLY A 32 1.48 -2.60 -1.71
CA GLY A 32 2.08 -2.04 -2.91
C GLY A 32 3.59 -1.81 -2.73
N GLN A 33 4.32 -1.64 -3.84
CA GLN A 33 5.74 -1.26 -3.76
C GLN A 33 5.97 0.09 -3.06
N GLY A 34 4.95 0.96 -3.06
CA GLY A 34 4.99 2.26 -2.39
C GLY A 34 5.03 2.18 -0.87
N ASP A 35 4.67 1.04 -0.27
CA ASP A 35 4.54 0.91 1.19
C ASP A 35 5.88 1.06 1.90
N GLY A 36 7.00 0.78 1.22
CA GLY A 36 8.35 1.03 1.73
C GLY A 36 8.69 2.52 1.96
N LEU A 37 7.86 3.45 1.46
CA LEU A 37 8.01 4.89 1.69
C LEU A 37 7.19 5.39 2.90
N ILE A 38 6.27 4.56 3.43
CA ILE A 38 5.39 4.93 4.54
C ILE A 38 6.16 4.74 5.85
N ASN A 39 6.32 5.82 6.62
CA ASN A 39 7.07 5.82 7.88
C ASN A 39 6.24 6.31 9.08
N ASP A 40 4.97 6.62 8.87
CA ASP A 40 4.03 7.13 9.88
C ASP A 40 2.59 6.69 9.56
N ILE A 41 1.70 6.82 10.55
CA ILE A 41 0.28 6.46 10.43
C ILE A 41 -0.56 7.69 10.75
N PRO A 42 -0.80 8.58 9.78
CA PRO A 42 -1.59 9.79 9.99
C PRO A 42 -3.09 9.56 9.95
N THR A 43 -3.83 10.57 10.37
CA THR A 43 -5.23 10.70 9.97
C THR A 43 -5.35 10.94 8.46
N VAL A 44 -6.50 10.58 7.89
CA VAL A 44 -6.80 10.87 6.48
C VAL A 44 -6.63 12.37 6.17
N LYS A 45 -7.07 13.24 7.08
CA LYS A 45 -6.94 14.70 6.91
C LYS A 45 -5.48 15.13 6.76
N GLU A 46 -4.63 14.72 7.70
CA GLU A 46 -3.20 15.07 7.68
C GLU A 46 -2.47 14.49 6.48
N LEU A 47 -2.84 13.28 6.03
CA LEU A 47 -2.28 12.69 4.81
C LEU A 47 -2.58 13.55 3.58
N PHE A 48 -3.85 13.91 3.36
CA PHE A 48 -4.25 14.69 2.19
C PHE A 48 -3.71 16.11 2.21
N GLU A 49 -3.64 16.76 3.37
CA GLU A 49 -3.02 18.08 3.51
C GLU A 49 -1.55 18.06 3.08
N ARG A 50 -0.80 17.05 3.54
CA ARG A 50 0.60 16.85 3.16
C ARG A 50 0.77 16.57 1.67
N LEU A 51 -0.02 15.66 1.09
CA LEU A 51 0.06 15.35 -0.35
C LEU A 51 -0.14 16.60 -1.22
N ILE A 52 -1.12 17.44 -0.89
CA ILE A 52 -1.38 18.68 -1.64
C ILE A 52 -0.22 19.68 -1.50
N GLU A 53 0.36 19.80 -0.30
CA GLU A 53 1.50 20.68 -0.06
C GLU A 53 2.78 20.19 -0.78
N GLU A 54 3.02 18.88 -0.79
CA GLU A 54 4.14 18.24 -1.49
C GLU A 54 4.07 18.44 -3.00
N ILE A 55 2.87 18.31 -3.59
CA ILE A 55 2.65 18.59 -5.02
C ILE A 55 3.02 20.05 -5.33
N LYS A 56 2.45 21.02 -4.60
CA LYS A 56 2.74 22.45 -4.79
C LYS A 56 4.22 22.78 -4.63
N THR A 57 4.88 22.13 -3.67
CA THR A 57 6.32 22.30 -3.42
C THR A 57 7.13 21.72 -4.57
N SER A 58 6.72 20.58 -5.11
CA SER A 58 7.38 19.91 -6.24
C SER A 58 7.23 20.72 -7.53
N GLU A 59 6.04 21.26 -7.81
CA GLU A 59 5.80 22.15 -8.95
C GLU A 59 6.75 23.37 -8.92
N LYS A 60 6.89 24.03 -7.76
CA LYS A 60 7.81 25.17 -7.58
C LYS A 60 9.27 24.78 -7.82
N LYS A 61 9.70 23.61 -7.34
CA LYS A 61 11.06 23.11 -7.53
C LYS A 61 11.34 22.87 -9.02
N ILE A 62 10.40 22.26 -9.74
CA ILE A 62 10.52 21.99 -11.17
C ILE A 62 10.55 23.30 -11.96
N SER A 63 9.67 24.25 -11.64
CA SER A 63 9.65 25.56 -12.32
C SER A 63 10.91 26.38 -12.09
N ALA A 64 11.61 26.18 -10.97
CA ALA A 64 12.85 26.89 -10.66
C ALA A 64 14.08 26.32 -11.41
N ILE A 65 13.95 25.13 -12.00
CA ILE A 65 15.00 24.47 -12.79
C ILE A 65 14.74 24.63 -14.31
N SER A 66 13.52 25.03 -14.68
CA SER A 66 13.11 25.32 -16.06
C SER A 66 13.48 26.74 -16.47
#